data_AF-A0A532VFT8-F1
#
_entry.id   AF-A0A532VFT8-F1
#
_cell.length_a   1.000
_cell.length_b   1.000
_cell.length_c   1.000
_cell.angle_alpha   90.00
_cell.angle_beta   90.00
_cell.angle_gamma   90.00
#
_symmetry.space_group_name_H-M   'P 1'
#
loop_
_entity.id
_entity.type
_entity.pdbx_description
1 polymer ?
#
loop_
_entity_poly.entity_id
_entity_poly.type
_entity_poly.pdbx_seq_one_letter_code
_entity_poly.pdbx_strand_id
1 'polypeptide(L)'
;MSIQLQFLGAAQNVTGSSYLLEVDNSKILVDCGLYQEREFSSRNWNPFPINPKGIDAVLLTHAHLDHCGLLPKLAREGFAGKIICTRPTEEIVKIVLSDSARIQEEDARFKKKRHKRERRKGRYPEQALYGRRDAEKVFSLFQPVGYEELVTINNTISVTFHDAGHILGSSMVKVKVVSNKKQRTILFSGDVGRWNKPIIRDPSLIEEADYILGESTYGDRLHEGPS
;
A
#
# COMPACT_ATOMS: atom_id res chain seq x y z
N MET A 1 -25.67 -4.02 -4.72
CA MET A 1 -24.36 -4.66 -4.77
C MET A 1 -23.71 -4.34 -6.11
N SER A 2 -23.19 -3.13 -6.20
CA SER A 2 -22.18 -2.77 -7.19
C SER A 2 -20.82 -3.00 -6.54
N ILE A 3 -19.93 -3.72 -7.23
CA ILE A 3 -18.54 -3.88 -6.83
C ILE A 3 -17.71 -3.43 -8.02
N GLN A 4 -16.88 -2.41 -7.81
CA GLN A 4 -15.99 -1.87 -8.83
C GLN A 4 -14.57 -1.84 -8.28
N LEU A 5 -13.64 -2.36 -9.08
CA LEU A 5 -12.21 -2.33 -8.77
C LEU A 5 -11.52 -1.41 -9.78
N GLN A 6 -10.75 -0.44 -9.28
CA GLN A 6 -9.95 0.47 -10.10
C GLN A 6 -8.46 0.29 -9.77
N PHE A 7 -7.65 0.22 -10.82
CA PHE A 7 -6.19 0.11 -10.72
C PHE A 7 -5.60 1.53 -10.79
N LEU A 8 -5.15 2.06 -9.65
CA LEU A 8 -4.62 3.43 -9.55
C LEU A 8 -3.09 3.47 -9.73
N GLY A 9 -2.42 2.33 -9.56
CA GLY A 9 -0.99 2.14 -9.76
C GLY A 9 -0.60 0.68 -9.84
N ALA A 10 0.71 0.42 -10.02
CA ALA A 10 1.30 -0.92 -10.21
C ALA A 10 0.54 -1.81 -11.22
N ALA A 11 0.11 -1.22 -12.33
CA ALA A 11 -0.49 -1.93 -13.46
C ALA A 11 0.44 -1.76 -14.66
N GLN A 12 1.09 -2.86 -15.08
CA GLN A 12 2.19 -2.87 -16.05
C GLN A 12 3.49 -2.22 -15.55
N ASN A 13 3.66 -2.09 -14.24
CA ASN A 13 4.90 -1.67 -13.58
C ASN A 13 4.93 -2.23 -12.15
N VAL A 14 6.10 -2.24 -11.50
CA VAL A 14 6.27 -2.87 -10.17
C VAL A 14 5.85 -1.92 -9.05
N THR A 15 6.30 -0.66 -9.11
CA THR A 15 6.18 0.26 -7.97
C THR A 15 4.87 1.07 -7.93
N GLY A 16 4.53 1.60 -6.75
CA GLY A 16 3.35 2.46 -6.60
C GLY A 16 2.04 1.67 -6.54
N SER A 17 2.03 0.55 -5.82
CA SER A 17 0.84 -0.27 -5.60
C SER A 17 -0.30 0.56 -5.02
N SER A 18 -1.44 0.55 -5.70
CA SER A 18 -2.65 1.23 -5.22
C SER A 18 -3.88 0.77 -6.01
N TYR A 19 -4.84 0.20 -5.30
CA TYR A 19 -6.08 -0.32 -5.86
C TYR A 19 -7.27 0.24 -5.08
N LEU A 20 -8.31 0.70 -5.79
CA LEU A 20 -9.52 1.18 -5.15
C LEU A 20 -10.65 0.17 -5.35
N LEU A 21 -11.14 -0.37 -4.25
CA LEU A 21 -12.34 -1.19 -4.20
C LEU A 21 -13.52 -0.33 -3.75
N GLU A 22 -14.46 -0.10 -4.66
CA GLU A 22 -15.73 0.55 -4.37
C GLU A 22 -16.83 -0.51 -4.23
N VAL A 23 -17.51 -0.51 -3.09
CA VAL A 23 -18.64 -1.41 -2.80
C VAL A 23 -19.83 -0.55 -2.40
N ASP A 24 -20.82 -0.47 -3.29
CA ASP A 24 -21.95 0.44 -3.19
C ASP A 24 -21.48 1.90 -2.95
N ASN A 25 -21.56 2.43 -1.72
CA ASN A 25 -21.10 3.78 -1.36
C ASN A 25 -19.75 3.82 -0.61
N SER A 26 -19.19 2.65 -0.28
CA SER A 26 -17.94 2.57 0.48
C SER A 26 -16.73 2.43 -0.42
N LYS A 27 -15.63 3.07 -0.02
CA LYS A 27 -14.39 3.15 -0.79
C LYS A 27 -13.21 2.69 0.06
N ILE A 28 -12.63 1.57 -0.34
CA ILE A 28 -11.50 0.95 0.33
C ILE A 28 -10.29 1.02 -0.57
N LEU A 29 -9.22 1.63 -0.09
CA LEU A 29 -7.95 1.65 -0.79
C LEU A 29 -7.11 0.45 -0.32
N VAL A 30 -6.57 -0.34 -1.24
CA VAL A 30 -5.58 -1.37 -0.95
C VAL A 30 -4.23 -0.87 -1.41
N ASP A 31 -3.31 -0.73 -0.47
CA ASP A 31 -2.00 -0.09 -0.62
C ASP A 31 -2.02 1.38 -1.11
N CYS A 32 -0.97 2.11 -0.74
CA CYS A 32 -0.74 3.49 -1.13
C CYS A 32 0.78 3.70 -1.33
N GLY A 33 1.27 3.12 -2.42
CA GLY A 33 2.67 2.98 -2.74
C GLY A 33 3.35 4.17 -3.37
N LEU A 34 4.65 4.35 -3.10
CA LEU A 34 5.50 5.29 -3.82
C LEU A 34 6.05 4.67 -5.12
N TYR A 35 5.99 5.42 -6.22
CA TYR A 35 6.69 5.05 -7.45
C TYR A 35 8.20 5.29 -7.29
N GLN A 36 9.01 4.24 -7.29
CA GLN A 36 10.48 4.35 -7.09
C GLN A 36 11.24 4.38 -8.42
N GLU A 37 10.64 3.83 -9.49
CA GLU A 37 11.22 3.81 -10.82
C GLU A 37 11.30 5.23 -11.41
N ARG A 38 12.45 5.61 -11.99
CA ARG A 38 12.69 6.98 -12.48
C ARG A 38 11.62 7.45 -13.47
N GLU A 39 11.19 6.56 -14.36
CA GLU A 39 10.19 6.83 -15.40
C GLU A 39 8.82 7.19 -14.81
N PHE A 40 8.44 6.55 -13.70
CA PHE A 40 7.16 6.75 -13.03
C PHE A 40 7.21 7.69 -11.82
N SER A 41 8.40 8.03 -11.33
CA SER A 41 8.61 8.88 -10.15
C SER A 41 7.90 10.25 -10.21
N SER A 42 7.65 10.75 -11.42
CA SER A 42 6.86 11.95 -11.67
C SER A 42 5.42 11.85 -11.17
N ARG A 43 4.83 10.65 -11.22
CA ARG A 43 3.44 10.37 -10.81
C ARG A 43 3.21 10.63 -9.32
N ASN A 44 4.26 10.51 -8.50
CA ASN A 44 4.19 10.83 -7.07
C ASN A 44 3.76 12.28 -6.79
N TRP A 45 3.98 13.19 -7.75
CA TRP A 45 3.63 14.62 -7.63
C TRP A 45 2.22 14.96 -8.11
N ASN A 46 1.56 14.05 -8.85
CA ASN A 46 0.21 14.28 -9.34
C ASN A 46 -0.80 14.20 -8.18
N PRO A 47 -1.92 14.94 -8.22
CA PRO A 47 -3.02 14.71 -7.29
C PRO A 47 -3.48 13.24 -7.30
N PHE A 48 -4.01 12.75 -6.19
CA PHE A 48 -4.65 11.43 -6.22
C PHE A 48 -5.81 11.45 -7.23
N PRO A 49 -6.00 10.37 -8.02
CA PRO A 49 -7.11 10.27 -8.97
C PRO A 49 -8.48 10.18 -8.27
N ILE A 50 -8.47 9.98 -6.95
CA ILE A 50 -9.64 9.98 -6.07
C ILE A 50 -9.47 10.99 -4.95
N ASN A 51 -10.59 11.52 -4.45
CA ASN A 51 -10.60 12.42 -3.31
C ASN A 51 -10.23 11.64 -2.02
N PRO A 52 -9.10 11.92 -1.35
CA PRO A 52 -8.68 11.20 -0.15
C PRO A 52 -9.68 11.27 1.01
N LYS A 53 -10.50 12.33 1.08
CA LYS A 53 -11.55 12.49 2.10
C LYS A 53 -12.70 11.50 1.96
N GLY A 54 -12.86 10.90 0.78
CA GLY A 54 -13.94 9.95 0.49
C GLY A 54 -13.53 8.49 0.68
N ILE A 55 -12.31 8.22 1.16
CA ILE A 55 -11.82 6.86 1.42
C ILE A 55 -12.14 6.49 2.87
N ASP A 56 -12.85 5.38 3.06
CA ASP A 56 -13.29 4.93 4.39
C ASP A 56 -12.14 4.27 5.16
N ALA A 57 -11.36 3.45 4.48
CA ALA A 57 -10.22 2.74 5.05
C ALA A 57 -9.15 2.46 4.00
N VAL A 58 -7.91 2.29 4.48
CA VAL A 58 -6.79 1.75 3.72
C VAL A 58 -6.46 0.37 4.30
N LEU A 59 -6.36 -0.63 3.44
CA LEU A 59 -5.83 -1.95 3.76
C LEU A 59 -4.40 -1.99 3.27
N LEU A 60 -3.44 -2.19 4.17
CA LEU A 60 -2.02 -2.21 3.81
C LEU A 60 -1.47 -3.63 3.91
N THR A 61 -0.97 -4.14 2.79
CA THR A 61 -0.48 -5.52 2.67
C THR A 61 0.82 -5.73 3.43
N HIS A 62 1.80 -4.83 3.27
CA HIS A 62 3.10 -4.93 3.92
C HIS A 62 3.86 -3.59 3.91
N ALA A 63 5.05 -3.59 4.50
CA ALA A 63 5.79 -2.40 4.86
C ALA A 63 6.75 -1.84 3.80
N HIS A 64 6.76 -2.38 2.57
CA HIS A 64 7.62 -1.82 1.53
C HIS A 64 7.13 -0.44 1.07
N LEU A 65 8.08 0.41 0.66
CA LEU A 65 7.81 1.81 0.34
C LEU A 65 6.92 1.97 -0.91
N ASP A 66 6.98 1.04 -1.83
CA ASP A 66 6.09 0.93 -2.99
C ASP A 66 4.70 0.38 -2.67
N HIS A 67 4.39 0.11 -1.40
CA HIS A 67 3.04 -0.21 -0.89
C HIS A 67 2.55 0.80 0.16
N CYS A 68 3.44 1.44 0.93
CA CYS A 68 3.03 2.36 1.99
C CYS A 68 3.51 3.82 1.80
N GLY A 69 4.38 4.07 0.84
CA GLY A 69 5.19 5.28 0.79
C GLY A 69 4.46 6.58 0.44
N LEU A 70 3.22 6.52 -0.04
CA LEU A 70 2.37 7.69 -0.28
C LEU A 70 1.35 7.97 0.84
N LEU A 71 1.28 7.14 1.88
CA LEU A 71 0.39 7.37 3.04
C LEU A 71 0.54 8.78 3.67
N PRO A 72 1.76 9.34 3.85
CA PRO A 72 1.91 10.69 4.39
C PRO A 72 1.27 11.77 3.50
N LYS A 73 1.38 11.60 2.18
CA LYS A 73 0.74 12.50 1.21
C LYS A 73 -0.78 12.34 1.25
N LEU A 74 -1.27 11.10 1.32
CA LEU A 74 -2.70 10.79 1.42
C LEU A 74 -3.33 11.45 2.66
N ALA A 75 -2.69 11.32 3.82
CA ALA A 75 -3.12 11.96 5.07
C ALA A 75 -3.10 13.50 4.95
N ARG A 76 -2.05 14.08 4.37
CA ARG A 76 -1.94 15.53 4.15
C ARG A 76 -3.04 16.07 3.23
N GLU A 77 -3.47 15.29 2.25
CA GLU A 77 -4.54 15.66 1.32
C GLU A 77 -5.97 15.41 1.87
N GLY A 78 -6.08 14.94 3.11
CA GLY A 78 -7.33 14.95 3.88
C GLY A 78 -7.92 13.58 4.18
N PHE A 79 -7.20 12.49 3.92
CA PHE A 79 -7.62 11.18 4.42
C PHE A 79 -7.62 11.16 5.96
N ALA A 80 -8.71 10.67 6.54
CA ALA A 80 -8.92 10.60 7.98
C ALA A 80 -9.44 9.22 8.46
N GLY A 81 -9.54 8.25 7.54
CA GLY A 81 -9.96 6.89 7.85
C GLY A 81 -8.88 6.08 8.57
N LYS A 82 -9.13 4.78 8.72
CA LYS A 82 -8.19 3.84 9.37
C LYS A 82 -7.27 3.18 8.36
N ILE A 83 -6.02 2.95 8.74
CA ILE A 83 -5.04 2.15 8.01
C ILE A 83 -4.92 0.81 8.73
N ILE A 84 -5.53 -0.22 8.15
CA ILE A 84 -5.63 -1.55 8.75
C ILE A 84 -4.53 -2.42 8.17
N CYS A 85 -3.73 -3.00 9.05
CA CYS A 85 -2.63 -3.90 8.69
C CYS A 85 -2.25 -4.76 9.88
N THR A 86 -1.30 -5.67 9.70
CA THR A 86 -0.77 -6.45 10.81
C THR A 86 0.08 -5.57 11.74
N ARG A 87 0.17 -5.96 13.01
CA ARG A 87 0.99 -5.24 14.00
C ARG A 87 2.48 -5.08 13.59
N PRO A 88 3.16 -6.12 13.06
CA PRO A 88 4.55 -5.93 12.61
C PRO A 88 4.65 -4.96 11.43
N THR A 89 3.68 -4.98 10.50
CA THR A 89 3.65 -4.03 9.38
C THR A 89 3.52 -2.59 9.88
N GLU A 90 2.63 -2.30 10.84
CA GLU A 90 2.54 -0.97 11.45
C GLU A 90 3.89 -0.49 12.02
N GLU A 91 4.56 -1.33 12.82
CA GLU A 91 5.83 -0.98 13.46
C GLU A 91 6.93 -0.69 12.43
N ILE A 92 7.05 -1.53 11.39
CA ILE A 92 8.04 -1.35 10.33
C ILE A 92 7.71 -0.13 9.48
N VAL A 93 6.44 0.11 9.12
CA VAL A 93 6.04 1.26 8.30
C VAL A 93 6.36 2.58 9.00
N LYS A 94 6.19 2.68 10.32
CA LYS A 94 6.57 3.87 11.09
C LYS A 94 8.06 4.21 10.92
N ILE A 95 8.92 3.19 10.91
CA ILE A 95 10.36 3.35 10.70
C ILE A 95 10.64 3.74 9.25
N VAL A 96 10.10 2.99 8.28
CA VAL A 96 10.29 3.20 6.84
C VAL A 96 9.85 4.61 6.42
N LEU A 97 8.68 5.07 6.85
CA LEU A 97 8.18 6.41 6.51
C LEU A 97 9.01 7.51 7.16
N SER A 98 9.50 7.31 8.39
CA SER A 98 10.37 8.28 9.08
C SER A 98 11.71 8.45 8.36
N ASP A 99 12.34 7.35 7.95
CA ASP A 99 13.61 7.39 7.24
C ASP A 99 13.44 7.92 5.81
N SER A 100 12.40 7.48 5.09
CA SER A 100 12.05 8.02 3.77
C SER A 100 11.83 9.54 3.82
N ALA A 101 11.11 10.05 4.82
CA ALA A 101 10.90 11.49 4.99
C ALA A 101 12.23 12.23 5.20
N ARG A 102 13.12 11.69 6.05
CA ARG A 102 14.45 12.27 6.30
C ARG A 102 15.30 12.31 5.04
N ILE A 103 15.37 11.21 4.29
CA ILE A 103 16.12 11.11 3.03
C ILE A 103 15.56 12.12 2.01
N GLN A 104 14.24 12.20 1.85
CA GLN A 104 13.64 13.15 0.92
C GLN A 104 13.91 14.62 1.28
N GLU A 105 13.91 14.97 2.57
CA GLU A 105 14.27 16.31 3.05
C GLU A 105 15.75 16.63 2.81
N GLU A 106 16.65 15.66 3.00
CA GLU A 106 18.07 15.77 2.66
C GLU A 106 18.28 15.98 1.16
N ASP A 107 17.69 15.14 0.32
CA ASP A 107 17.76 15.21 -1.13
C ASP A 107 17.23 16.54 -1.68
N ALA A 108 16.10 17.01 -1.15
CA ALA A 108 15.55 18.31 -1.52
C ALA A 108 16.52 19.46 -1.18
N ARG A 109 17.16 19.43 0.00
CA ARG A 109 18.18 20.41 0.41
C ARG A 109 19.41 20.38 -0.50
N PHE A 110 19.93 19.19 -0.83
CA PHE A 110 21.07 19.04 -1.74
C PHE A 110 20.74 19.52 -3.15
N LYS A 111 19.58 19.12 -3.68
CA LYS A 111 19.08 19.55 -5.00
C LYS A 111 18.96 21.07 -5.09
N LYS A 112 18.39 21.71 -4.07
CA LYS A 112 18.26 23.18 -3.98
C LYS A 112 19.63 23.89 -4.00
N LYS A 113 20.59 23.40 -3.21
CA LYS A 113 21.97 23.95 -3.20
C LYS A 113 22.64 23.80 -4.56
N ARG A 114 22.53 22.62 -5.19
CA ARG A 114 23.12 22.33 -6.51
C ARG A 114 22.52 23.23 -7.60
N HIS A 115 21.20 23.33 -7.66
CA HIS A 115 20.50 24.16 -8.65
C HIS A 115 20.82 25.66 -8.50
N LYS A 116 20.94 26.15 -7.25
CA LYS A 116 21.41 27.51 -6.98
C LYS A 116 22.83 27.75 -7.53
N ARG A 117 23.75 26.79 -7.36
CA ARG A 117 25.12 26.86 -7.88
C ARG A 117 25.16 26.83 -9.42
N GLU A 118 24.34 25.98 -10.03
CA GLU A 118 24.30 25.75 -11.48
C GLU A 118 23.36 26.72 -12.23
N ARG A 119 22.68 27.63 -11.52
CA ARG A 119 21.66 28.54 -12.05
C ARG A 119 20.58 27.82 -12.88
N ARG A 120 20.23 26.60 -12.46
CA ARG A 120 19.25 25.75 -13.15
C ARG A 120 17.95 25.71 -12.34
N LYS A 121 16.81 25.59 -13.02
CA LYS A 121 15.52 25.21 -12.40
C LYS A 121 15.10 23.84 -12.93
N GLY A 122 14.71 22.95 -12.02
CA GLY A 122 14.20 21.62 -12.37
C GLY A 122 12.72 21.64 -12.75
N ARG A 123 12.23 20.54 -13.34
CA ARG A 123 10.81 20.35 -13.71
C ARG A 123 9.87 20.28 -12.51
N TYR A 124 10.36 19.78 -11.37
CA TYR A 124 9.59 19.62 -10.12
C TYR A 124 10.17 20.52 -9.02
N PRO A 125 9.33 20.91 -8.04
CA PRO A 125 9.79 21.70 -6.90
C PRO A 125 11.00 21.09 -6.20
N GLU A 126 11.86 21.94 -5.65
CA GLU A 126 13.03 21.55 -4.85
C GLU A 126 12.62 21.33 -3.39
N GLN A 127 11.58 20.53 -3.19
CA GLN A 127 11.02 20.18 -1.88
C GLN A 127 10.83 18.66 -1.80
N ALA A 128 10.68 18.14 -0.58
CA ALA A 128 10.32 16.75 -0.35
C ALA A 128 8.85 16.50 -0.70
N LEU A 129 8.48 15.27 -1.10
CA LEU A 129 7.06 14.94 -1.31
C LEU A 129 6.29 15.04 0.00
N TYR A 130 6.92 14.65 1.10
CA TYR A 130 6.45 14.80 2.46
C TYR A 130 7.63 14.93 3.42
N GLY A 131 7.40 15.60 4.54
CA GLY A 131 8.40 15.74 5.60
C GLY A 131 8.13 14.82 6.78
N ARG A 132 9.02 14.86 7.77
CA ARG A 132 8.91 14.00 8.97
C ARG A 132 7.59 14.20 9.72
N ARG A 133 7.11 15.44 9.82
CA ARG A 133 5.81 15.77 10.43
C ARG A 133 4.63 15.16 9.69
N ASP A 134 4.72 15.03 8.37
CA ASP A 134 3.66 14.40 7.58
C ASP A 134 3.66 12.88 7.80
N ALA A 135 4.85 12.25 7.91
CA ALA A 135 4.96 10.83 8.26
C ALA A 135 4.38 10.54 9.65
N GLU A 136 4.73 11.33 10.67
CA GLU A 136 4.27 11.15 12.05
C GLU A 136 2.74 11.28 12.18
N LYS A 137 2.08 12.12 11.37
CA LYS A 137 0.61 12.24 11.34
C LYS A 137 -0.09 10.94 10.93
N VAL A 138 0.55 10.10 10.12
CA VAL A 138 -0.03 8.82 9.68
C VAL A 138 -0.12 7.85 10.87
N PHE A 139 0.73 7.99 11.87
CA PHE A 139 0.91 6.98 12.92
C PHE A 139 -0.37 6.77 13.75
N SER A 140 -1.14 7.82 13.98
CA SER A 140 -2.42 7.75 14.71
C SER A 140 -3.58 7.18 13.86
N LEU A 141 -3.38 6.97 12.56
CA LEU A 141 -4.39 6.40 11.67
C LEU A 141 -4.32 4.88 11.61
N PHE A 142 -3.23 4.27 12.08
CA PHE A 142 -3.08 2.81 12.09
C PHE A 142 -4.05 2.13 13.06
N GLN A 143 -4.55 0.99 12.60
CA GLN A 143 -5.33 0.04 13.38
C GLN A 143 -4.72 -1.35 13.15
N PRO A 144 -3.77 -1.78 14.00
CA PRO A 144 -3.16 -3.09 13.85
C PRO A 144 -4.17 -4.19 14.17
N VAL A 145 -4.10 -5.29 13.44
CA VAL A 145 -4.93 -6.48 13.62
C VAL A 145 -4.09 -7.76 13.58
N GLY A 146 -4.60 -8.85 14.14
CA GLY A 146 -4.01 -10.17 14.02
C GLY A 146 -4.22 -10.79 12.64
N TYR A 147 -3.39 -11.78 12.30
CA TYR A 147 -3.74 -12.69 11.20
C TYR A 147 -5.01 -13.46 11.56
N GLU A 148 -5.82 -13.76 10.55
CA GLU A 148 -7.09 -14.51 10.66
C GLU A 148 -8.16 -13.83 11.54
N GLU A 149 -7.91 -12.62 12.02
CA GLU A 149 -8.89 -11.80 12.72
C GLU A 149 -9.88 -11.20 11.72
N LEU A 150 -11.18 -11.31 12.01
CA LEU A 150 -12.23 -10.73 11.19
C LEU A 150 -12.43 -9.25 11.56
N VAL A 151 -12.15 -8.36 10.62
CA VAL A 151 -12.33 -6.92 10.78
C VAL A 151 -13.55 -6.47 10.00
N THR A 152 -14.57 -5.98 10.70
CA THR A 152 -15.75 -5.39 10.05
C THR A 152 -15.50 -3.92 9.74
N ILE A 153 -15.51 -3.57 8.45
CA ILE A 153 -15.41 -2.15 8.02
C ILE A 153 -16.77 -1.48 8.14
N ASN A 154 -17.82 -2.18 7.70
CA ASN A 154 -19.22 -1.75 7.80
C ASN A 154 -20.13 -2.98 7.66
N ASN A 155 -21.44 -2.77 7.53
CA ASN A 155 -22.44 -3.86 7.44
C ASN A 155 -22.30 -4.76 6.20
N THR A 156 -21.54 -4.35 5.18
CA THR A 156 -21.39 -5.08 3.92
C THR A 156 -19.98 -5.59 3.67
N ILE A 157 -18.95 -4.99 4.29
CA ILE A 157 -17.53 -5.28 4.04
C ILE A 157 -16.88 -5.79 5.33
N SER A 158 -16.26 -6.96 5.22
CA SER A 158 -15.36 -7.50 6.23
C SER A 158 -14.03 -7.91 5.60
N VAL A 159 -12.97 -7.87 6.39
CA VAL A 159 -11.60 -8.09 5.92
C VAL A 159 -10.89 -9.04 6.86
N THR A 160 -10.09 -9.94 6.30
CA THR A 160 -9.20 -10.82 7.06
C THR A 160 -7.81 -10.80 6.42
N PHE A 161 -6.78 -10.75 7.25
CA PHE A 161 -5.39 -10.75 6.84
C PHE A 161 -4.81 -12.15 7.01
N HIS A 162 -4.14 -12.68 5.99
CA HIS A 162 -3.47 -13.97 6.01
C HIS A 162 -1.99 -13.76 5.74
N ASP A 163 -1.11 -14.61 6.29
CA ASP A 163 0.34 -14.43 6.13
C ASP A 163 0.74 -14.59 4.66
N ALA A 164 1.44 -13.60 4.09
CA ALA A 164 1.93 -13.68 2.72
C ALA A 164 3.33 -14.30 2.62
N GLY A 165 4.04 -14.49 3.74
CA GLY A 165 5.38 -15.08 3.78
C GLY A 165 6.48 -14.27 3.09
N HIS A 166 6.22 -13.01 2.72
CA HIS A 166 7.16 -12.17 1.98
C HIS A 166 8.18 -11.49 2.89
N ILE A 167 7.68 -10.70 3.85
CA ILE A 167 8.43 -10.05 4.93
C ILE A 167 7.66 -10.19 6.25
N LEU A 168 8.31 -9.87 7.37
CA LEU A 168 7.64 -9.91 8.67
C LEU A 168 6.39 -9.02 8.68
N GLY A 169 5.23 -9.61 8.95
CA GLY A 169 3.94 -8.89 8.94
C GLY A 169 3.29 -8.78 7.56
N SER A 170 3.93 -9.23 6.49
CA SER A 170 3.32 -9.22 5.15
C SER A 170 2.03 -10.04 5.11
N SER A 171 1.07 -9.59 4.30
CA SER A 171 -0.26 -10.17 4.32
C SER A 171 -0.97 -10.15 2.98
N MET A 172 -1.63 -11.26 2.70
CA MET A 172 -2.72 -11.33 1.73
C MET A 172 -3.99 -10.83 2.41
N VAL A 173 -4.75 -10.00 1.71
CA VAL A 173 -5.94 -9.35 2.24
C VAL A 173 -7.18 -9.92 1.59
N LYS A 174 -7.95 -10.72 2.36
CA LYS A 174 -9.22 -11.30 1.94
C LYS A 174 -10.35 -10.34 2.28
N VAL A 175 -10.96 -9.73 1.27
CA VAL A 175 -12.12 -8.86 1.42
C VAL A 175 -13.38 -9.64 1.10
N LYS A 176 -14.26 -9.77 2.09
CA LYS A 176 -15.56 -10.41 1.96
C LYS A 176 -16.65 -9.34 1.91
N VAL A 177 -17.38 -9.31 0.80
CA VAL A 177 -18.50 -8.42 0.54
C VAL A 177 -19.81 -9.21 0.61
N VAL A 178 -20.73 -8.78 1.46
CA VAL A 178 -22.05 -9.41 1.64
C VAL A 178 -23.14 -8.36 1.45
N SER A 179 -24.05 -8.59 0.50
CA SER A 179 -25.19 -7.70 0.25
C SER A 179 -26.36 -8.49 -0.34
N ASN A 180 -27.57 -8.31 0.21
CA ASN A 180 -28.81 -8.91 -0.29
C ASN A 180 -28.70 -10.41 -0.63
N LYS A 181 -28.15 -11.21 0.30
CA LYS A 181 -27.91 -12.67 0.18
C LYS A 181 -26.88 -13.10 -0.88
N LYS A 182 -26.21 -12.15 -1.54
CA LYS A 182 -25.04 -12.43 -2.38
C LYS A 182 -23.76 -12.18 -1.58
N GLN A 183 -22.79 -13.06 -1.78
CA GLN A 183 -21.46 -12.95 -1.22
C GLN A 183 -20.46 -12.92 -2.36
N ARG A 184 -19.44 -12.07 -2.23
CA ARG A 184 -18.24 -12.07 -3.07
C ARG A 184 -17.00 -11.96 -2.21
N THR A 185 -15.97 -12.69 -2.59
CA THR A 185 -14.68 -12.71 -1.93
C THR A 185 -13.62 -12.26 -2.93
N ILE A 186 -12.86 -11.23 -2.57
CA ILE A 186 -11.76 -10.70 -3.36
C ILE A 186 -10.48 -10.85 -2.53
N LEU A 187 -9.47 -11.51 -3.09
CA LEU A 187 -8.18 -11.69 -2.45
C LEU A 187 -7.15 -10.78 -3.12
N PHE A 188 -6.55 -9.88 -2.34
CA PHE A 188 -5.36 -9.14 -2.76
C PHE A 188 -4.15 -9.86 -2.20
N SER A 189 -3.28 -10.36 -3.07
CA SER A 189 -2.11 -11.13 -2.63
C SER A 189 -1.05 -10.28 -1.92
N GLY A 190 -0.93 -9.01 -2.30
CA GLY A 190 0.29 -8.26 -2.01
C GLY A 190 1.48 -8.91 -2.69
N ASP A 191 2.65 -8.80 -2.08
CA ASP A 191 3.82 -9.57 -2.50
C ASP A 191 3.80 -10.91 -1.78
N VAL A 192 3.98 -12.01 -2.52
CA VAL A 192 3.90 -13.37 -2.00
C VAL A 192 5.30 -13.96 -1.83
N GLY A 193 5.54 -14.48 -0.63
CA GLY A 193 6.77 -15.13 -0.26
C GLY A 193 7.02 -16.45 -0.96
N ARG A 194 8.25 -16.96 -0.77
CA ARG A 194 8.60 -18.33 -1.14
C ARG A 194 8.52 -19.22 0.10
N TRP A 195 8.28 -20.49 -0.15
CA TRP A 195 8.31 -21.55 0.86
C TRP A 195 9.69 -21.70 1.49
N ASN A 196 9.73 -22.15 2.75
CA ASN A 196 10.91 -22.53 3.53
C ASN A 196 11.96 -21.41 3.67
N LYS A 197 11.54 -20.14 3.70
CA LYS A 197 12.48 -19.06 4.01
C LYS A 197 12.92 -19.12 5.48
N PRO A 198 14.19 -18.83 5.80
CA PRO A 198 14.61 -18.62 7.17
C PRO A 198 13.81 -17.47 7.81
N ILE A 199 13.41 -17.63 9.07
CA ILE A 199 12.76 -16.59 9.92
C ILE A 199 11.29 -16.29 9.56
N ILE A 200 10.94 -16.28 8.27
CA ILE A 200 9.59 -15.98 7.79
C ILE A 200 8.79 -17.27 7.62
N ARG A 201 7.51 -17.23 8.00
CA ARG A 201 6.59 -18.36 7.81
C ARG A 201 6.23 -18.52 6.33
N ASP A 202 5.79 -19.71 5.97
CA ASP A 202 5.27 -19.95 4.64
C ASP A 202 3.98 -19.14 4.40
N PRO A 203 3.71 -18.72 3.15
CA PRO A 203 2.46 -18.07 2.81
C PRO A 203 1.27 -18.96 3.18
N SER A 204 0.21 -18.37 3.74
CA SER A 204 -1.03 -19.09 4.04
C SER A 204 -1.67 -19.63 2.77
N LEU A 205 -2.28 -20.80 2.87
CA LEU A 205 -3.11 -21.34 1.79
C LEU A 205 -4.53 -20.79 1.91
N ILE A 206 -5.03 -20.19 0.83
CA ILE A 206 -6.40 -19.68 0.75
C ILE A 206 -7.23 -20.64 -0.09
N GLU A 207 -8.20 -21.29 0.54
CA GLU A 207 -9.02 -22.33 -0.11
C GLU A 207 -10.02 -21.78 -1.13
N GLU A 208 -10.51 -20.54 -0.92
CA GLU A 208 -11.58 -19.97 -1.73
C GLU A 208 -11.48 -18.44 -1.89
N ALA A 209 -11.64 -18.00 -3.14
CA ALA A 209 -11.87 -16.61 -3.54
C ALA A 209 -12.63 -16.58 -4.89
N ASP A 210 -13.52 -15.61 -5.09
CA ASP A 210 -14.17 -15.39 -6.39
C ASP A 210 -13.23 -14.64 -7.35
N TYR A 211 -12.40 -13.75 -6.81
CA TYR A 211 -11.42 -12.96 -7.55
C TYR A 211 -10.09 -12.93 -6.81
N ILE A 212 -8.99 -13.06 -7.54
CA ILE A 212 -7.63 -12.96 -7.02
C ILE A 212 -6.88 -11.88 -7.79
N LEU A 213 -6.32 -10.93 -7.06
CA LEU A 213 -5.34 -9.97 -7.57
C LEU A 213 -3.96 -10.47 -7.15
N GLY A 214 -3.31 -11.15 -8.08
CA GLY A 214 -1.95 -11.68 -7.94
C GLY A 214 -0.91 -10.64 -8.32
N GLU A 215 0.19 -10.55 -7.57
CA GLU A 215 1.41 -9.95 -8.09
C GLU A 215 1.95 -10.75 -9.29
N SER A 216 2.81 -10.12 -10.08
CA SER A 216 3.44 -10.77 -11.25
C SER A 216 4.90 -10.36 -11.44
N THR A 217 5.58 -9.99 -10.35
CA THR A 217 6.97 -9.47 -10.38
C THR A 217 7.94 -10.40 -11.13
N TYR A 218 7.73 -11.71 -11.02
CA TYR A 218 8.52 -12.73 -11.72
C TYR A 218 7.69 -13.56 -12.70
N GLY A 219 6.57 -13.02 -13.19
CA GLY A 219 5.66 -13.75 -14.09
C GLY A 219 6.27 -14.13 -15.45
N ASP A 220 7.43 -13.56 -15.81
CA ASP A 220 8.17 -13.84 -17.04
C ASP A 220 9.21 -14.98 -16.90
N ARG A 221 9.37 -15.56 -15.70
CA ARG A 221 10.43 -16.53 -15.40
C ARG A 221 9.93 -17.74 -14.63
N LEU A 222 10.49 -18.91 -14.95
CA LEU A 222 10.40 -20.07 -14.07
C LEU A 222 11.42 -19.91 -12.94
N HIS A 223 10.96 -20.04 -11.69
CA HIS A 223 11.87 -20.11 -10.56
C HIS A 223 12.38 -21.54 -10.39
N GLU A 224 13.70 -21.70 -10.26
CA GLU A 224 14.27 -22.95 -9.75
C GLU A 224 13.72 -23.21 -8.34
N GLY A 225 13.35 -24.46 -8.07
CA GLY A 225 12.76 -24.85 -6.79
C GLY A 225 13.66 -24.51 -5.60
N PRO A 226 13.13 -24.55 -4.36
CA PRO A 226 13.95 -24.30 -3.19
C PRO A 226 15.14 -25.26 -3.18
N SER A 227 16.34 -24.71 -3.00
CA SER A 227 17.57 -25.47 -2.73
C SER A 227 17.54 -25.98 -1.29
#